data_AF-A0A352RTN4-F1
#
_entry.id   AF-A0A352RTN4-F1
#
_cell.length_a   1.000
_cell.length_b   1.000
_cell.length_c   1.000
_cell.angle_alpha   90.00
_cell.angle_beta   90.00
_cell.angle_gamma   90.00
#
_symmetry.space_group_name_H-M   'P 1'
#
loop_
_entity.id
_entity.type
_entity.pdbx_description
1 polymer ?
#
loop_
_entity_poly.entity_id
_entity_poly.type
_entity_poly.pdbx_seq_one_letter_code
_entity_poly.pdbx_strand_id
1 'polypeptide(L)'
;MLAASGHQGSEGNDRTLLYFGWLTLFIYLATPAGALVDIQTSYVLKNELHATATQISTFRLVTGIPVYVAFVFGLARDQWNPLGLRDRGYFLIFAPMTALACVWMAYSGFSYTGLLAGTLMAMLAFRFVAAAYQGLIALVGQEKLMSGRLSALWNVIGSVPVVAGAFA
;
A
#
# COMPACT_ATOMS: atom_id res chain seq x y z
N MET A 1 42.88 -21.57 0.20
CA MET A 1 42.23 -20.39 0.81
C MET A 1 40.80 -20.28 0.26
N LEU A 2 39.83 -20.88 0.95
CA LEU A 2 38.41 -20.91 0.57
C LEU A 2 37.60 -21.00 1.87
N ALA A 3 37.30 -19.85 2.50
CA ALA A 3 36.39 -19.79 3.68
C ALA A 3 35.99 -18.35 4.07
N ALA A 4 35.68 -17.46 3.12
CA ALA A 4 35.24 -16.09 3.45
C ALA A 4 33.95 -15.63 2.76
N SER A 5 33.36 -16.42 1.86
CA SER A 5 32.20 -16.03 1.06
C SER A 5 30.83 -16.33 1.71
N GLY A 6 30.78 -17.16 2.76
CA GLY A 6 29.51 -17.57 3.38
C GLY A 6 28.87 -16.52 4.30
N HIS A 7 29.69 -15.74 5.02
CA HIS A 7 29.18 -14.80 6.03
C HIS A 7 28.59 -13.53 5.40
N GLN A 8 29.23 -13.00 4.35
CA GLN A 8 28.75 -11.80 3.63
C GLN A 8 27.41 -12.03 2.90
N GLY A 9 27.17 -13.25 2.40
CA GLY A 9 25.92 -13.60 1.73
C GLY A 9 24.72 -13.65 2.67
N SER A 10 24.91 -14.14 3.90
CA SER A 10 23.83 -14.19 4.90
C SER A 10 23.47 -12.79 5.41
N GLU A 11 24.46 -11.99 5.79
CA GLU A 11 24.23 -10.61 6.28
C GLU A 11 23.52 -9.74 5.23
N GLY A 12 23.90 -9.88 3.96
CA GLY A 12 23.25 -9.18 2.85
C GLY A 12 21.79 -9.58 2.65
N ASN A 13 21.45 -10.84 2.90
CA ASN A 13 20.09 -11.37 2.79
C ASN A 13 19.23 -10.96 3.99
N ASP A 14 19.77 -11.00 5.21
CA ASP A 14 19.07 -10.61 6.43
C ASP A 14 18.74 -9.12 6.43
N ARG A 15 19.68 -8.26 6.00
CA ARG A 15 19.41 -6.82 5.83
C ARG A 15 18.32 -6.55 4.78
N THR A 16 18.24 -7.37 3.74
CA THR A 16 17.21 -7.24 2.69
C THR A 16 15.85 -7.62 3.24
N LEU A 17 15.76 -8.72 3.97
CA LEU A 17 14.52 -9.15 4.63
C LEU A 17 14.06 -8.12 5.66
N LEU A 18 14.97 -7.57 6.46
CA LEU A 18 14.63 -6.55 7.46
C LEU A 18 14.12 -5.26 6.79
N TYR A 19 14.77 -4.83 5.71
CA TYR A 19 14.33 -3.67 4.91
C TYR A 19 12.93 -3.89 4.32
N PHE A 20 12.73 -5.00 3.61
CA PHE A 20 11.42 -5.31 3.03
C PHE A 20 10.39 -5.58 4.12
N GLY A 21 10.78 -6.07 5.30
CA GLY A 21 9.89 -6.26 6.42
C GLY A 21 9.28 -4.95 6.90
N TRP A 22 10.11 -3.97 7.23
CA TRP A 22 9.60 -2.65 7.60
C TRP A 22 8.85 -1.96 6.46
N LEU A 23 9.36 -2.06 5.24
CA LEU A 23 8.70 -1.46 4.08
C LEU A 23 7.31 -2.06 3.86
N THR A 24 7.18 -3.39 3.94
CA THR A 24 5.88 -4.09 3.84
C THR A 24 4.94 -3.61 4.93
N LEU A 25 5.41 -3.57 6.17
CA LEU A 25 4.58 -3.17 7.29
C LEU A 25 4.04 -1.76 7.09
N PHE A 26 4.88 -0.78 6.76
CA PHE A 26 4.44 0.60 6.59
C PHE A 26 3.49 0.77 5.42
N ILE A 27 3.72 0.08 4.31
CA ILE A 27 2.83 0.12 3.14
C ILE A 27 1.46 -0.45 3.51
N TYR A 28 1.42 -1.61 4.16
CA TYR A 28 0.15 -2.25 4.53
C TYR A 28 -0.60 -1.48 5.62
N LEU A 29 0.13 -0.85 6.55
CA LEU A 29 -0.45 0.01 7.56
C LEU A 29 -1.08 1.27 6.96
N ALA A 30 -0.44 1.84 5.93
CA ALA A 30 -0.91 3.03 5.23
C ALA A 30 -1.89 2.73 4.08
N THR A 31 -2.25 1.47 3.83
CA THR A 31 -3.09 1.09 2.69
C THR A 31 -4.53 1.57 2.90
N PRO A 32 -5.06 2.48 2.04
CA PRO A 32 -6.42 2.99 2.20
C PRO A 32 -7.51 1.93 1.98
N ALA A 33 -7.23 0.92 1.16
CA ALA A 33 -8.08 -0.26 0.99
C ALA A 33 -7.91 -1.31 2.11
N GLY A 34 -7.02 -1.06 3.07
CA GLY A 34 -6.72 -1.96 4.16
C GLY A 34 -7.78 -1.87 5.26
N ALA A 35 -7.77 -2.87 6.14
CA ALA A 35 -8.72 -2.99 7.24
C ALA A 35 -8.84 -1.70 8.07
N LEU A 36 -7.72 -1.02 8.35
CA LEU A 36 -7.70 0.16 9.22
C LEU A 36 -8.47 1.36 8.66
N VAL A 37 -8.45 1.59 7.35
CA VAL A 37 -9.13 2.75 6.76
C VAL A 37 -10.51 2.38 6.25
N ASP A 38 -10.67 1.22 5.60
CA ASP A 38 -11.95 0.82 5.01
C ASP A 38 -13.01 0.47 6.08
N ILE A 39 -12.62 -0.21 7.16
CA ILE A 39 -13.54 -0.56 8.25
C ILE A 39 -13.99 0.71 8.97
N GLN A 40 -13.05 1.59 9.34
CA GLN A 40 -13.34 2.80 10.07
C GLN A 40 -14.20 3.77 9.24
N THR A 41 -13.90 3.91 7.95
CA THR A 41 -14.71 4.74 7.03
C THR A 41 -16.14 4.21 6.93
N SER A 42 -16.32 2.89 6.91
CA SER A 42 -17.64 2.26 6.90
C SER A 42 -18.43 2.54 8.19
N TYR A 43 -17.76 2.53 9.35
CA TYR A 43 -18.40 2.91 10.61
C TYR A 43 -18.76 4.38 10.67
N VAL A 44 -17.92 5.28 10.17
CA VAL A 44 -18.23 6.72 10.08
C VAL A 44 -19.44 6.96 9.17
N LEU A 45 -19.47 6.31 8.00
CA LEU A 45 -20.61 6.37 7.09
C LEU A 45 -21.90 5.89 7.75
N LYS A 46 -21.84 4.79 8.51
CA LYS A 46 -23.01 4.18 9.14
C LYS A 46 -23.47 4.92 10.40
N ASN A 47 -22.56 5.25 11.31
CA ASN A 47 -22.86 5.71 12.67
C ASN A 47 -22.94 7.24 12.76
N GLU A 48 -22.08 7.97 12.04
CA GLU A 48 -22.05 9.43 12.09
C GLU A 48 -22.94 10.02 10.98
N LEU A 49 -22.76 9.56 9.74
CA LEU A 49 -23.52 10.08 8.60
C LEU A 49 -24.88 9.40 8.41
N HIS A 50 -25.18 8.34 9.16
CA HIS A 50 -26.44 7.58 9.07
C HIS A 50 -26.74 7.15 7.63
N ALA A 51 -25.70 6.85 6.85
CA ALA A 51 -25.83 6.49 5.45
C ALA A 51 -26.61 5.16 5.29
N THR A 52 -27.45 5.11 4.28
CA THR A 52 -28.19 3.89 3.92
C THR A 52 -27.23 2.79 3.46
N ALA A 53 -27.66 1.53 3.56
CA ALA A 53 -26.89 0.40 3.06
C ALA A 53 -26.49 0.58 1.58
N THR A 54 -27.40 1.10 0.75
CA THR A 54 -27.14 1.40 -0.66
C THR A 54 -26.02 2.44 -0.82
N GLN A 55 -26.02 3.52 -0.05
CA GLN A 55 -24.95 4.53 -0.10
C GLN A 55 -23.60 3.97 0.33
N ILE A 56 -23.55 3.12 1.36
CA ILE A 56 -22.31 2.47 1.79
C ILE A 56 -21.79 1.52 0.69
N SER A 57 -22.68 0.74 0.07
CA SER A 57 -22.32 -0.14 -1.05
C SER A 57 -21.81 0.65 -2.26
N THR A 58 -22.48 1.75 -2.64
CA THR A 58 -22.03 2.61 -3.74
C THR A 58 -20.69 3.27 -3.42
N PHE A 59 -20.49 3.73 -2.19
CA PHE A 59 -19.21 4.27 -1.72
C PHE A 59 -18.09 3.26 -1.96
N ARG A 60 -18.25 2.04 -1.44
CA ARG A 60 -17.25 0.96 -1.56
C ARG A 60 -17.01 0.53 -3.01
N LEU A 61 -18.07 0.48 -3.81
CA LEU A 61 -17.95 0.19 -5.23
C LEU A 61 -17.05 1.22 -5.92
N VAL A 62 -17.33 2.51 -5.71
CA VAL A 62 -16.60 3.61 -6.35
C VAL A 62 -15.15 3.67 -5.86
N THR A 63 -14.92 3.61 -4.54
CA THR A 63 -13.56 3.63 -3.98
C THR A 63 -12.78 2.36 -4.29
N GLY A 64 -13.47 1.25 -4.61
CA GLY A 64 -12.88 -0.01 -5.04
C GLY A 64 -12.43 -0.05 -6.51
N ILE A 65 -12.92 0.85 -7.38
CA ILE A 65 -12.56 0.87 -8.81
C ILE A 65 -11.04 0.83 -9.06
N PRO A 66 -10.21 1.66 -8.40
CA PRO A 66 -8.76 1.65 -8.60
C PRO A 66 -8.09 0.31 -8.28
N VAL A 67 -8.70 -0.51 -7.42
CA VAL A 67 -8.22 -1.85 -7.08
C VAL A 67 -8.39 -2.80 -8.25
N TYR A 68 -9.55 -2.76 -8.91
CA TYR A 68 -9.84 -3.62 -10.06
C TYR A 68 -9.00 -3.26 -11.29
N VAL A 69 -8.66 -1.98 -11.47
CA VAL A 69 -7.79 -1.51 -12.56
C VAL A 69 -6.32 -1.38 -12.16
N ALA A 70 -5.89 -2.05 -11.08
CA ALA A 70 -4.53 -1.93 -10.53
C ALA A 70 -3.43 -2.26 -11.56
N PHE A 71 -3.70 -3.12 -12.54
CA PHE A 71 -2.74 -3.47 -13.59
C PHE A 71 -2.31 -2.25 -14.44
N VAL A 72 -3.20 -1.26 -14.61
CA VAL A 72 -2.89 -0.03 -15.35
C VAL A 72 -1.78 0.76 -14.64
N PHE A 73 -1.81 0.80 -13.31
CA PHE A 73 -0.78 1.48 -12.51
C PHE A 73 0.56 0.75 -12.56
N GLY A 74 0.53 -0.58 -12.60
CA GLY A 74 1.73 -1.40 -12.84
C GLY A 74 2.35 -1.12 -14.21
N LEU A 75 1.52 -1.11 -15.26
CA LEU A 75 1.97 -0.80 -16.63
C LEU A 75 2.47 0.64 -16.75
N ALA A 76 1.79 1.60 -16.11
CA ALA A 76 2.24 2.99 -16.05
C ALA A 76 3.60 3.12 -15.33
N ARG A 77 3.82 2.34 -14.25
CA ARG A 77 5.11 2.24 -13.57
C ARG A 77 6.21 1.70 -14.49
N ASP A 78 5.88 0.71 -15.31
CA ASP A 78 6.85 0.09 -16.21
C ASP A 78 7.25 1.02 -17.37
N GLN A 79 6.34 1.89 -17.82
CA GLN A 79 6.58 2.82 -18.93
C GLN A 79 7.13 4.18 -18.50
N TRP A 80 6.83 4.63 -17.28
CA TRP A 80 7.19 5.96 -16.81
C TRP A 80 8.22 5.88 -15.68
N ASN A 81 9.28 6.69 -15.79
CA ASN A 81 10.29 6.81 -14.75
C ASN A 81 10.25 8.22 -14.13
N PRO A 82 9.46 8.45 -13.08
CA PRO A 82 9.38 9.75 -12.44
C PRO A 82 10.75 10.15 -11.88
N LEU A 83 11.21 11.34 -12.26
CA LEU A 83 12.47 11.96 -11.81
C LEU A 83 13.75 11.16 -12.16
N GLY A 84 13.66 10.13 -13.02
CA GLY A 84 14.78 9.26 -13.35
C GLY A 84 15.17 8.26 -12.24
N LEU A 85 14.44 8.22 -11.12
CA LEU A 85 14.77 7.46 -9.91
C LEU A 85 14.11 6.07 -9.80
N ARG A 86 13.52 5.58 -10.90
CA ARG A 86 12.74 4.33 -11.01
C ARG A 86 11.64 4.28 -9.95
N ASP A 87 11.56 3.18 -9.20
CA ASP A 87 10.53 2.96 -8.18
C ASP A 87 10.57 3.98 -7.04
N ARG A 88 11.75 4.54 -6.71
CA ARG A 88 11.87 5.52 -5.63
C ARG A 88 11.17 6.84 -5.96
N GLY A 89 11.12 7.23 -7.23
CA GLY A 89 10.40 8.42 -7.67
C GLY A 89 8.90 8.32 -7.38
N TYR A 90 8.33 7.12 -7.52
CA TYR A 90 6.93 6.88 -7.17
C TYR A 90 6.67 7.05 -5.67
N PHE A 91 7.55 6.52 -4.81
CA PHE A 91 7.44 6.73 -3.37
C PHE A 91 7.53 8.22 -3.00
N LEU A 92 8.46 8.97 -3.59
CA LEU A 92 8.68 10.38 -3.26
C LEU A 92 7.51 11.30 -3.66
N ILE A 93 6.77 10.97 -4.72
CA ILE A 93 5.66 11.79 -5.20
C ILE A 93 4.34 11.30 -4.60
N PHE A 94 4.06 10.00 -4.75
CA PHE A 94 2.73 9.46 -4.46
C PHE A 94 2.53 9.10 -2.98
N ALA A 95 3.59 8.84 -2.20
CA ALA A 95 3.41 8.63 -0.76
C ALA A 95 3.01 9.94 -0.04
N PRO A 96 3.68 11.11 -0.26
CA PRO A 96 3.20 12.38 0.26
C PRO A 96 1.82 12.75 -0.27
N MET A 97 1.53 12.49 -1.56
CA MET A 97 0.20 12.73 -2.12
C MET A 97 -0.89 11.92 -1.42
N THR A 98 -0.61 10.65 -1.11
CA THR A 98 -1.53 9.80 -0.33
C THR A 98 -1.71 10.35 1.09
N ALA A 99 -0.62 10.75 1.75
CA ALA A 99 -0.68 11.35 3.08
C ALA A 99 -1.51 12.65 3.08
N LEU A 100 -1.33 13.52 2.09
CA LEU A 100 -2.11 14.74 1.93
C LEU A 100 -3.60 14.44 1.71
N ALA A 101 -3.93 13.39 0.93
CA ALA A 101 -5.32 12.96 0.76
C ALA A 101 -5.94 12.47 2.08
N CYS A 102 -5.19 11.71 2.89
CA CYS A 102 -5.64 11.29 4.22
C CYS A 102 -5.82 12.47 5.18
N VAL A 103 -4.88 13.42 5.18
CA VAL A 103 -4.96 14.65 5.99
C VAL A 103 -6.16 15.49 5.55
N TRP A 104 -6.37 15.67 4.24
CA TRP A 104 -7.53 16.37 3.69
C TRP A 104 -8.84 15.71 4.17
N MET A 105 -8.91 14.38 4.13
CA MET A 105 -10.08 13.64 4.59
C MET A 105 -10.38 13.92 6.07
N ALA A 106 -9.36 14.00 6.92
CA ALA A 106 -9.50 14.34 8.33
C ALA A 106 -10.04 15.77 8.56
N TYR A 107 -9.74 16.71 7.65
CA TYR A 107 -10.20 18.11 7.75
C TYR A 107 -11.50 18.40 6.99
N SER A 108 -11.95 17.52 6.08
CA SER A 108 -13.12 17.79 5.21
C SER A 108 -14.48 17.77 5.92
N GLY A 109 -14.51 17.51 7.23
CA GLY A 109 -15.73 17.30 8.01
C GLY A 109 -16.40 15.96 7.69
N PHE A 110 -17.37 15.55 8.51
CA PHE A 110 -18.15 14.32 8.32
C PHE A 110 -19.14 14.45 7.13
N SER A 111 -18.61 14.63 5.93
CA SER A 111 -19.39 14.75 4.69
C SER A 111 -19.14 13.55 3.78
N TYR A 112 -20.24 13.00 3.22
CA TYR A 112 -20.19 11.82 2.35
C TYR A 112 -19.29 12.06 1.14
N THR A 113 -19.41 13.24 0.51
CA THR A 113 -18.63 13.60 -0.68
C THR A 113 -17.16 13.85 -0.34
N GLY A 114 -16.87 14.43 0.82
CA GLY A 114 -15.50 14.66 1.31
C GLY A 114 -14.75 13.36 1.57
N LEU A 115 -15.40 12.42 2.28
CA LEU A 115 -14.88 11.07 2.52
C LEU A 115 -14.69 10.30 1.22
N LEU A 116 -15.64 10.38 0.28
CA LEU A 116 -15.57 9.65 -0.99
C LEU A 116 -14.43 10.18 -1.86
N ALA A 117 -14.35 11.50 -2.04
CA ALA A 117 -13.29 12.11 -2.84
C ALA A 117 -11.91 11.91 -2.21
N GLY A 118 -11.80 12.07 -0.88
CA GLY A 118 -10.56 11.84 -0.14
C GLY A 118 -10.07 10.39 -0.25
N THR A 119 -10.97 9.42 -0.02
CA THR A 119 -10.65 8.00 -0.11
C THR A 119 -10.30 7.59 -1.53
N LEU A 120 -11.03 8.07 -2.54
CA LEU A 120 -10.75 7.76 -3.94
C LEU A 120 -9.39 8.33 -4.39
N MET A 121 -9.09 9.57 -4.00
CA MET A 121 -7.80 10.20 -4.28
C MET A 121 -6.65 9.48 -3.58
N ALA A 122 -6.82 9.11 -2.32
CA ALA A 122 -5.85 8.30 -1.57
C ALA A 122 -5.65 6.93 -2.23
N MET A 123 -6.72 6.26 -2.66
CA MET A 123 -6.67 4.99 -3.39
C MET A 123 -5.85 5.12 -4.67
N LEU A 124 -6.15 6.12 -5.51
CA LEU A 124 -5.46 6.34 -6.78
C LEU A 124 -3.96 6.62 -6.59
N ALA A 125 -3.62 7.51 -5.66
CA ALA A 125 -2.22 7.81 -5.36
C ALA A 125 -1.49 6.57 -4.80
N PHE A 126 -2.12 5.87 -3.86
CA PHE A 126 -1.53 4.69 -3.23
C PHE A 126 -1.32 3.54 -4.21
N ARG A 127 -2.13 3.42 -5.28
CA ARG A 127 -1.92 2.38 -6.31
C ARG A 127 -0.56 2.49 -7.00
N PHE A 128 -0.06 3.71 -7.23
CA PHE A 128 1.30 3.91 -7.75
C PHE A 128 2.37 3.47 -6.75
N VAL A 129 2.18 3.75 -5.45
CA VAL A 129 3.09 3.30 -4.39
C VAL A 129 3.09 1.77 -4.29
N ALA A 130 1.91 1.15 -4.30
CA ALA A 130 1.76 -0.30 -4.25
C ALA A 130 2.37 -0.98 -5.48
N ALA A 131 2.17 -0.43 -6.68
CA ALA A 131 2.78 -0.93 -7.90
C ALA A 131 4.33 -0.84 -7.85
N ALA A 132 4.87 0.29 -7.41
CA ALA A 132 6.31 0.49 -7.22
C ALA A 132 6.90 -0.51 -6.22
N TYR A 133 6.21 -0.74 -5.10
CA TYR A 133 6.60 -1.72 -4.10
C TYR A 133 6.58 -3.15 -4.63
N GLN A 134 5.48 -3.57 -5.27
CA GLN A 134 5.31 -4.91 -5.85
C GLN A 134 6.37 -5.19 -6.92
N GLY A 135 6.69 -4.18 -7.75
CA GLY A 135 7.76 -4.28 -8.73
C GLY A 135 9.15 -4.39 -8.08
N LEU A 136 9.42 -3.60 -7.04
CA LEU A 136 10.70 -3.62 -6.33
C LEU A 136 10.96 -4.96 -5.62
N ILE A 137 9.97 -5.50 -4.90
CA ILE A 137 10.12 -6.77 -4.19
C ILE A 137 10.28 -7.95 -5.16
N ALA A 138 9.60 -7.91 -6.32
CA ALA A 138 9.75 -8.91 -7.37
C ALA A 138 11.16 -8.86 -8.01
N LEU A 139 11.63 -7.67 -8.38
CA LEU A 139 12.96 -7.48 -8.97
C LEU A 139 14.07 -7.95 -8.02
N VAL A 140 14.07 -7.48 -6.76
CA VAL A 140 15.09 -7.89 -5.78
C VAL A 140 14.97 -9.38 -5.44
N GLY A 141 13.75 -9.92 -5.42
CA GLY A 141 13.52 -11.35 -5.22
C GLY A 141 14.11 -12.22 -6.34
N GLN A 142 14.07 -11.74 -7.59
CA GLN A 142 14.72 -12.41 -8.72
C GLN A 142 16.23 -12.24 -8.68
N GLU A 143 16.74 -11.01 -8.50
CA GLU A 143 18.18 -10.71 -8.46
C GLU A 143 18.92 -11.49 -7.37
N LYS A 144 18.29 -11.70 -6.21
CA LYS A 144 18.89 -12.41 -5.07
C LYS A 144 18.50 -13.89 -4.98
N LEU A 145 17.70 -14.42 -5.91
CA LEU A 145 17.13 -15.77 -5.84
C LEU A 145 16.36 -16.01 -4.52
N MET A 146 15.66 -14.99 -4.03
CA MET A 146 14.95 -14.96 -2.74
C MET A 146 13.43 -14.78 -2.89
N SER A 147 12.87 -14.93 -4.08
CA SER A 147 11.44 -14.71 -4.37
C SER A 147 10.51 -15.45 -3.38
N GLY A 148 10.81 -16.71 -3.05
CA GLY A 148 10.04 -17.48 -2.07
C GLY A 148 10.11 -16.90 -0.64
N ARG A 149 11.32 -16.51 -0.18
CA ARG A 149 11.52 -15.93 1.16
C ARG A 149 10.84 -14.57 1.30
N LEU A 150 10.95 -13.73 0.28
CA LEU A 150 10.31 -12.41 0.26
C LEU A 150 8.78 -12.51 0.16
N SER A 151 8.26 -13.50 -0.59
CA SER A 151 6.82 -13.77 -0.65
C SER A 151 6.26 -14.25 0.70
N ALA A 152 6.99 -15.13 1.40
CA ALA A 152 6.62 -15.56 2.74
C ALA A 152 6.61 -14.39 3.73
N LEU A 153 7.66 -13.56 3.70
CA LEU A 153 7.75 -12.35 4.51
C LEU A 153 6.60 -11.37 4.22
N TRP A 154 6.30 -11.15 2.95
CA TRP A 154 5.20 -10.29 2.51
C TRP A 154 3.85 -10.77 3.06
N ASN A 155 3.57 -12.07 3.00
CA ASN A 155 2.33 -12.64 3.55
C ASN A 155 2.26 -12.50 5.07
N VAL A 156 3.33 -12.84 5.79
CA VAL A 156 3.36 -12.79 7.26
C VAL A 156 3.19 -11.36 7.74
N ILE A 157 4.02 -10.44 7.24
CA ILE A 157 4.02 -9.05 7.71
C ILE A 157 2.81 -8.28 7.18
N GLY A 158 2.40 -8.53 5.94
CA GLY A 158 1.21 -7.92 5.35
C GLY A 158 -0.08 -8.31 6.07
N SER A 159 -0.11 -9.45 6.76
CA SER A 159 -1.26 -9.86 7.58
C SER A 159 -1.40 -9.06 8.89
N VAL A 160 -0.32 -8.48 9.41
CA VAL A 160 -0.31 -7.81 10.72
C VAL A 160 -1.33 -6.66 10.79
N PRO A 161 -1.40 -5.73 9.82
CA PRO A 161 -2.40 -4.67 9.85
C PRO A 161 -3.84 -5.16 9.68
N VAL A 162 -4.04 -6.30 9.01
CA VAL A 162 -5.37 -6.92 8.88
C VAL A 162 -5.85 -7.44 10.22
N VAL A 163 -4.98 -8.15 10.95
CA VAL A 163 -5.26 -8.62 12.30
C VAL A 163 -5.49 -7.43 13.24
N ALA A 164 -4.64 -6.41 13.20
CA ALA A 164 -4.80 -5.21 14.02
C ALA A 164 -6.14 -4.50 13.75
N GLY A 165 -6.53 -4.36 12.48
CA GLY A 165 -7.79 -3.74 12.10
C GLY A 165 -9.04 -4.55 12.44
N ALA A 166 -8.92 -5.86 12.69
CA ALA A 166 -10.03 -6.69 13.16
C ALA A 166 -10.33 -6.49 14.66
N PHE A 167 -9.35 -6.01 15.44
CA PHE A 167 -9.48 -5.79 16.89
C PHE A 167 -9.65 -4.32 17.29
N ALA A 168 -9.60 -3.39 16.32
CA ALA A 168 -9.73 -1.95 16.53
C ALA A 168 -11.15 -1.46 16.22
#